data_AF-A0A959Y903-F1
#
_entry.id   AF-A0A959Y903-F1
#
_cell.length_a   1.000
_cell.length_b   1.000
_cell.length_c   1.000
_cell.angle_alpha   90.00
_cell.angle_beta   90.00
_cell.angle_gamma   90.00
#
_symmetry.space_group_name_H-M   'P 1'
#
loop_
_entity.id
_entity.type
_entity.pdbx_description
1 polymer ?
#
loop_
_entity_poly.entity_id
_entity_poly.type
_entity_poly.pdbx_seq_one_letter_code
_entity_poly.pdbx_strand_id
1 'polypeptide(L)'
;RTPNEENYLMQKFMRAVIGTNNIDCCARVCHSPTALGMQRTYGTGAATNSIDDLRDTDTIMVIGANPTDAHPVTGARIKQQVMKGKTLIVIDPRRIELARYAKYHLQLKPGTNVA
;
A
#
# COMPACT_ATOMS: atom_id res chain seq x y z
N ARG A 1 3.98 13.66 12.81
CA ARG A 1 4.20 13.72 11.35
C ARG A 1 5.14 14.89 11.09
N THR A 2 6.16 14.71 10.28
CA THR A 2 7.21 15.71 9.99
C THR A 2 7.34 15.86 8.47
N PRO A 3 7.64 17.06 7.95
CA PRO A 3 7.91 17.27 6.53
C PRO A 3 9.23 16.59 6.11
N ASN A 4 9.48 16.53 4.80
CA ASN A 4 10.66 15.84 4.25
C ASN A 4 11.96 16.48 4.73
N GLU A 5 11.98 17.81 4.80
CA GLU A 5 13.09 18.65 5.21
C GLU A 5 13.54 18.30 6.63
N GLU A 6 12.58 18.19 7.57
CA GLU A 6 12.88 17.86 8.96
C GLU A 6 13.36 16.43 9.14
N ASN A 7 12.80 15.47 8.40
CA ASN A 7 13.31 14.09 8.43
C ASN A 7 14.74 14.01 7.88
N TYR A 8 15.03 14.75 6.81
CA TYR A 8 16.37 14.85 6.26
C TYR A 8 17.35 15.52 7.24
N LEU A 9 16.94 16.60 7.90
CA LEU A 9 17.75 17.28 8.91
C LEU A 9 18.02 16.38 10.11
N MET A 10 17.01 15.68 10.63
CA MET A 10 17.15 14.79 11.78
C MET A 10 18.14 13.66 11.49
N GLN A 11 18.00 12.97 10.35
CA GLN A 11 18.94 11.89 10.02
C GLN A 11 20.36 12.41 9.82
N LYS A 12 20.52 13.63 9.25
CA LYS A 12 21.82 14.25 9.05
C LYS A 12 22.46 14.63 10.38
N PHE A 13 21.68 15.19 11.31
CA PHE A 13 22.14 15.53 12.65
C PHE A 13 22.63 14.29 13.41
N MET A 14 21.83 13.22 13.43
CA MET A 14 22.20 11.97 14.11
C MET A 14 23.51 11.37 13.56
N ARG A 15 23.69 11.41 12.23
CA ARG A 15 24.87 10.81 11.59
C ARG A 15 26.10 11.70 11.63
N ALA A 16 25.95 13.00 11.36
CA ALA A 16 27.08 13.92 11.18
C ALA A 16 27.50 14.63 12.47
N VAL A 17 26.56 14.89 13.39
CA VAL A 17 26.84 15.62 14.65
C VAL A 17 26.96 14.66 15.82
N ILE A 18 26.00 13.73 15.96
CA ILE A 18 26.03 12.75 17.07
C ILE A 18 26.96 11.57 16.76
N GLY A 19 27.12 11.20 15.49
CA GLY A 19 28.00 10.10 15.08
C GLY A 19 27.36 8.71 15.20
N THR A 20 26.03 8.61 15.10
CA THR A 20 25.31 7.33 15.15
C THR A 20 24.33 7.14 13.99
N ASN A 21 24.12 5.89 13.59
CA ASN A 21 23.09 5.49 12.64
C ASN A 21 21.77 5.11 13.30
N ASN A 22 21.63 5.29 14.61
CA ASN A 22 20.41 5.02 15.36
C ASN A 22 19.32 6.06 15.05
N ILE A 23 18.73 5.93 13.87
CA ILE A 23 17.60 6.74 13.39
C ILE A 23 16.67 5.85 12.58
N ASP A 24 15.37 5.97 12.83
CA ASP A 24 14.35 5.11 12.25
C ASP A 24 12.99 5.82 12.20
N CYS A 25 12.01 5.24 11.50
CA CYS A 25 10.66 5.79 11.44
C CYS A 25 9.58 4.70 11.41
N CYS A 26 8.31 5.11 11.45
CA CYS A 26 7.17 4.21 11.46
C CYS A 26 7.13 3.23 10.27
N ALA A 27 7.82 3.55 9.16
CA ALA A 27 7.97 2.66 8.02
C ALA A 27 8.56 1.30 8.40
N ARG A 28 9.33 1.18 9.49
CA ARG A 28 9.82 -0.12 9.97
C ARG A 28 8.69 -1.11 10.20
N VAL A 29 7.63 -0.68 10.86
CA VAL A 29 6.55 -1.58 11.30
C VAL A 29 5.66 -1.99 10.14
N CYS A 30 5.40 -1.08 9.19
CA CYS A 30 4.43 -1.31 8.12
C CYS A 30 5.03 -1.56 6.74
N HIS A 31 6.09 -0.83 6.35
CA HIS A 31 6.60 -0.82 4.98
C HIS A 31 7.94 -1.52 4.79
N SER A 32 8.70 -1.81 5.85
CA SER A 32 10.01 -2.47 5.71
C SER A 32 9.94 -3.85 5.05
N PRO A 33 8.95 -4.73 5.32
CA PRO A 33 8.87 -6.02 4.63
C PRO A 33 8.56 -5.84 3.14
N THR A 34 7.62 -4.96 2.80
CA THR A 34 7.27 -4.63 1.42
C THR A 34 8.46 -4.04 0.68
N ALA A 35 9.16 -3.09 1.29
CA ALA A 35 10.32 -2.45 0.68
C ALA A 35 11.41 -3.49 0.35
N LEU A 36 11.69 -4.44 1.25
CA LEU A 36 12.66 -5.51 1.00
C LEU A 36 12.23 -6.45 -0.13
N GLY A 37 10.96 -6.90 -0.11
CA GLY A 37 10.42 -7.78 -1.14
C GLY A 37 10.43 -7.12 -2.52
N MET A 38 9.93 -5.89 -2.61
CA MET A 38 9.90 -5.11 -3.84
C MET A 38 11.31 -4.77 -4.34
N GLN A 39 12.26 -4.44 -3.45
CA GLN A 39 13.63 -4.15 -3.84
C GLN A 39 14.30 -5.36 -4.50
N ARG A 40 14.05 -6.57 -3.98
CA ARG A 40 14.60 -7.82 -4.53
C ARG A 40 13.98 -8.17 -5.89
N THR A 41 12.70 -7.87 -6.10
CA THR A 41 11.97 -8.24 -7.31
C THR A 41 12.09 -7.19 -8.43
N TYR A 42 12.05 -5.91 -8.07
CA TYR A 42 11.90 -4.79 -9.02
C TYR A 42 12.99 -3.71 -8.87
N GLY A 43 13.91 -3.83 -7.91
CA GLY A 43 14.98 -2.84 -7.68
C GLY A 43 14.53 -1.56 -6.97
N THR A 44 13.27 -1.48 -6.53
CA THR A 44 12.72 -0.34 -5.76
C THR A 44 11.81 -0.83 -4.64
N GLY A 45 11.73 -0.11 -3.52
CA GLY A 45 10.77 -0.35 -2.43
C GLY A 45 9.45 0.43 -2.55
N ALA A 46 9.33 1.29 -3.56
CA ALA A 46 8.16 2.16 -3.77
C ALA A 46 7.04 1.44 -4.54
N ALA A 47 5.86 2.08 -4.57
CA ALA A 47 4.80 1.67 -5.50
C ALA A 47 5.28 1.83 -6.95
N THR A 48 4.94 0.89 -7.82
CA THR A 48 5.42 0.85 -9.22
C THR A 48 4.66 1.78 -10.15
N ASN A 49 3.44 2.16 -9.77
CA ASN A 49 2.49 2.89 -10.61
C ASN A 49 1.83 4.01 -9.82
N SER A 50 1.30 4.99 -10.55
CA SER A 50 0.56 6.09 -9.95
C SER A 50 -0.89 5.67 -9.66
N ILE A 51 -1.58 6.43 -8.80
CA ILE A 51 -3.02 6.22 -8.57
C ILE A 51 -3.82 6.56 -9.85
N ASP A 52 -3.28 7.39 -10.73
CA ASP A 52 -3.96 7.79 -11.97
C ASP A 52 -4.01 6.65 -13.01
N ASP A 53 -3.08 5.69 -12.90
CA ASP A 53 -2.98 4.50 -13.76
C ASP A 53 -4.15 3.52 -13.52
N LEU A 54 -4.94 3.71 -12.44
CA LEU A 54 -6.21 2.99 -12.26
C LEU A 54 -7.18 3.21 -13.43
N ARG A 55 -7.01 4.27 -14.23
CA ARG A 55 -7.80 4.53 -15.44
C ARG A 55 -7.43 3.62 -16.61
N ASP A 56 -6.26 2.99 -16.58
CA ASP A 56 -5.76 2.18 -17.68
C ASP A 56 -5.81 0.67 -17.39
N THR A 57 -6.16 0.27 -16.16
CA THR A 57 -6.30 -1.17 -15.82
C THR A 57 -7.66 -1.77 -16.20
N ASP A 58 -7.70 -3.01 -16.66
CA ASP A 58 -8.96 -3.75 -16.87
C ASP A 58 -9.45 -4.44 -15.59
N THR A 59 -8.53 -4.81 -14.70
CA THR A 59 -8.80 -5.57 -13.47
C THR A 59 -8.03 -5.00 -12.29
N ILE A 60 -8.73 -4.78 -11.19
CA ILE A 60 -8.18 -4.31 -9.92
C ILE A 60 -8.25 -5.47 -8.93
N MET A 61 -7.10 -5.88 -8.38
CA MET A 61 -7.02 -6.85 -7.30
C MET A 61 -6.62 -6.15 -6.01
N VAL A 62 -7.51 -6.16 -5.03
CA VAL A 62 -7.26 -5.64 -3.67
C VAL A 62 -7.03 -6.83 -2.75
N ILE A 63 -5.79 -7.03 -2.33
CA ILE A 63 -5.38 -8.11 -1.42
C ILE A 63 -4.82 -7.52 -0.12
N GLY A 64 -5.34 -7.95 1.03
CA GLY A 64 -4.82 -7.56 2.34
C GLY A 64 -4.87 -6.05 2.63
N ALA A 65 -5.76 -5.29 1.96
CA ALA A 65 -5.86 -3.84 2.09
C ALA A 65 -7.34 -3.39 2.15
N ASN A 66 -7.61 -2.34 2.92
CA ASN A 66 -8.93 -1.71 3.03
C ASN A 66 -8.83 -0.21 2.69
N PRO A 67 -8.69 0.15 1.40
CA PRO A 67 -8.41 1.53 1.00
C PRO A 67 -9.60 2.46 1.19
N THR A 68 -10.84 1.99 1.31
CA THR A 68 -11.97 2.87 1.58
C THR A 68 -11.90 3.49 2.96
N ASP A 69 -11.34 2.77 3.93
CA ASP A 69 -11.14 3.27 5.29
C ASP A 69 -9.75 3.90 5.46
N ALA A 70 -8.70 3.24 4.94
CA ALA A 70 -7.32 3.65 5.17
C ALA A 70 -6.82 4.74 4.20
N HIS A 71 -7.36 4.81 2.98
CA HIS A 71 -6.95 5.75 1.93
C HIS A 71 -8.18 6.25 1.13
N PRO A 72 -9.12 7.00 1.75
CA PRO A 72 -10.46 7.19 1.21
C PRO A 72 -10.51 7.75 -0.22
N VAL A 73 -9.57 8.63 -0.59
CA VAL A 73 -9.45 9.16 -1.97
C VAL A 73 -9.12 8.05 -2.97
N THR A 74 -8.15 7.20 -2.66
CA THR A 74 -7.80 6.03 -3.48
C THR A 74 -8.95 5.04 -3.53
N GLY A 75 -9.60 4.77 -2.38
CA GLY A 75 -10.78 3.91 -2.32
C GLY A 75 -11.94 4.41 -3.19
N ALA A 76 -12.20 5.72 -3.18
CA ALA A 76 -13.20 6.35 -4.04
C ALA A 76 -12.84 6.21 -5.53
N ARG A 77 -11.57 6.41 -5.91
CA ARG A 77 -11.11 6.21 -7.30
C ARG A 77 -11.26 4.76 -7.75
N ILE A 78 -10.93 3.78 -6.90
CA ILE A 78 -11.18 2.36 -7.18
C ILE A 78 -12.66 2.12 -7.44
N LYS A 79 -13.57 2.60 -6.57
CA LYS A 79 -15.02 2.47 -6.78
C LYS A 79 -15.47 3.06 -8.10
N GLN A 80 -15.02 4.28 -8.44
CA GLN A 80 -15.36 4.94 -9.71
C GLN A 80 -14.98 4.10 -10.92
N GLN A 81 -13.79 3.48 -10.89
CA GLN A 81 -13.32 2.61 -11.96
C GLN A 81 -14.15 1.33 -12.09
N VAL A 82 -14.53 0.74 -10.95
CA VAL A 82 -15.38 -0.46 -10.91
C VAL A 82 -16.80 -0.16 -11.39
N MET A 83 -17.36 0.99 -11.01
CA MET A 83 -18.67 1.46 -11.51
C MET A 83 -18.67 1.73 -13.02
N LYS A 84 -17.50 1.98 -13.63
CA LYS A 84 -17.32 2.08 -15.09
C LYS A 84 -17.17 0.72 -15.79
N GLY A 85 -17.31 -0.38 -15.06
CA GLY A 85 -17.30 -1.74 -15.61
C GLY A 85 -15.97 -2.50 -15.45
N LYS A 86 -14.96 -1.91 -14.79
CA LYS A 86 -13.69 -2.62 -14.52
C LYS A 86 -13.89 -3.72 -13.50
N THR A 87 -13.19 -4.83 -13.69
CA THR A 87 -13.33 -5.99 -12.79
C THR A 87 -12.63 -5.72 -11.46
N LEU A 88 -13.30 -6.01 -10.35
CA LEU A 88 -12.72 -5.95 -9.01
C LEU A 88 -12.66 -7.34 -8.37
N ILE A 89 -11.48 -7.70 -7.87
CA ILE A 89 -11.24 -8.86 -7.02
C ILE A 89 -10.84 -8.34 -5.63
N VAL A 90 -11.50 -8.83 -4.59
CA VAL A 90 -11.16 -8.53 -3.19
C VAL A 90 -10.72 -9.82 -2.51
N ILE A 91 -9.54 -9.80 -1.89
CA ILE A 91 -8.94 -10.90 -1.15
C ILE A 91 -8.68 -10.38 0.27
N ASP A 92 -9.70 -10.49 1.13
CA ASP A 92 -9.67 -10.11 2.54
C ASP A 92 -10.56 -11.08 3.32
N PRO A 93 -10.14 -11.61 4.48
CA PRO A 93 -10.98 -12.48 5.32
C PRO A 93 -12.33 -11.84 5.67
N ARG A 94 -12.37 -10.50 5.78
CA ARG A 94 -13.54 -9.70 6.14
C ARG A 94 -14.27 -9.20 4.89
N ARG A 95 -15.56 -8.92 5.04
CA ARG A 95 -16.36 -8.20 4.04
C ARG A 95 -16.19 -6.68 4.22
N ILE A 96 -15.06 -6.16 3.76
CA ILE A 96 -14.81 -4.71 3.70
C ILE A 96 -15.75 -4.02 2.70
N GLU A 97 -15.83 -2.69 2.71
CA GLU A 97 -16.77 -1.96 1.85
C GLU A 97 -16.64 -2.30 0.36
N LEU A 98 -15.41 -2.39 -0.15
CA LEU A 98 -15.14 -2.76 -1.55
C LEU A 98 -15.64 -4.15 -1.93
N ALA A 99 -15.79 -5.09 -0.98
CA ALA A 99 -16.28 -6.43 -1.28
C ALA A 99 -17.71 -6.40 -1.86
N ARG A 100 -18.50 -5.36 -1.57
CA ARG A 100 -19.85 -5.19 -2.12
C ARG A 100 -19.86 -4.87 -3.62
N TYR A 101 -18.76 -4.35 -4.14
CA TYR A 101 -18.57 -3.99 -5.55
C TYR A 101 -17.72 -5.02 -6.30
N ALA A 102 -17.15 -6.00 -5.59
CA ALA A 102 -16.24 -6.96 -6.17
C ALA A 102 -16.99 -7.99 -7.00
N LYS A 103 -16.46 -8.31 -8.18
CA LYS A 103 -16.90 -9.47 -8.96
C LYS A 103 -16.58 -10.76 -8.21
N TYR A 104 -15.44 -10.79 -7.52
CA TYR A 104 -15.00 -11.92 -6.72
C TYR A 104 -14.53 -11.43 -5.35
N HIS A 105 -15.10 -11.99 -4.28
CA HIS A 105 -14.61 -11.82 -2.92
C HIS A 105 -14.09 -13.16 -2.39
N LEU A 106 -12.77 -13.28 -2.25
CA LEU A 106 -12.08 -14.46 -1.74
C LEU A 106 -11.78 -14.27 -0.25
N GLN A 107 -12.59 -14.90 0.60
CA GLN A 107 -12.45 -14.87 2.05
C GLN A 107 -11.46 -15.93 2.54
N LEU A 108 -10.16 -15.68 2.35
CA LEU A 108 -9.10 -16.52 2.89
C LEU A 108 -9.09 -16.55 4.42
N LYS A 109 -8.46 -17.58 5.02
CA LYS A 109 -8.16 -17.57 6.45
C LYS A 109 -6.98 -16.62 6.71
N PRO A 110 -6.99 -15.85 7.82
CA PRO A 110 -5.85 -15.02 8.16
C PRO A 110 -4.54 -15.81 8.17
N GLY A 111 -3.51 -15.29 7.50
CA GLY A 111 -2.20 -15.92 7.40
C GLY A 111 -2.02 -16.91 6.23
N THR A 112 -3.08 -17.26 5.49
CA THR A 112 -2.99 -18.20 4.35
C THR A 112 -2.81 -17.50 3.00
N ASN A 113 -2.01 -16.42 2.94
CA ASN A 113 -1.86 -15.62 1.72
C ASN A 113 -1.01 -16.29 0.63
N VAL A 114 -0.12 -17.23 1.01
CA VAL A 114 0.85 -17.89 0.12
C VAL A 114 0.40 -19.31 -0.30
N ALA A 115 -0.51 -19.91 0.47
CA ALA A 115 -0.90 -21.31 0.37
C ALA A 115 -1.70 -21.63 -0.91
#